data_AF-A0A6N7JK18-F1
#
_entry.id   AF-A0A6N7JK18-F1
#
_cell.length_a   1.000
_cell.length_b   1.000
_cell.length_c   1.000
_cell.angle_alpha   90.00
_cell.angle_beta   90.00
_cell.angle_gamma   90.00
#
_symmetry.space_group_name_H-M   'P 1'
#
loop_
_entity.id
_entity.type
_entity.pdbx_description
1 polymer ?
#
loop_
_entity_poly.entity_id
_entity_poly.type
_entity_poly.pdbx_seq_one_letter_code
_entity_poly.pdbx_strand_id
1 'polypeptide(L)'
;MKTIYTALFVSAVALLAVGQSNAAPTAIKRVCGEAPAAPAVIEGKSATEQAMRQTAVAVRGYADKAVNYLSCVDNADISTAYLSQPAYRAAIAAHRDQVVDRLEMTVGSFNSELRAFKDQQSQVASK
;
A
#
# COMPACT_ATOMS: atom_id res chain seq x y z
N MET A 1 -47.59 9.94 6.72
CA MET A 1 -46.40 9.70 7.57
C MET A 1 -45.38 8.92 6.77
N LYS A 2 -44.09 9.25 6.97
CA LYS A 2 -42.85 8.59 6.51
C LYS A 2 -42.40 8.79 5.04
N THR A 3 -41.82 9.97 4.86
CA THR A 3 -40.49 10.28 4.29
C THR A 3 -39.82 9.35 3.28
N ILE A 4 -39.53 10.01 2.16
CA ILE A 4 -38.65 9.74 1.02
C ILE A 4 -37.18 9.55 1.47
N TYR A 5 -36.35 9.03 0.56
CA TYR A 5 -34.89 9.22 0.38
C TYR A 5 -34.04 7.94 0.42
N THR A 6 -34.19 7.10 -0.61
CA THR A 6 -33.16 6.15 -1.00
C THR A 6 -32.09 6.89 -1.82
N ALA A 7 -31.16 7.54 -1.12
CA ALA A 7 -30.00 8.16 -1.76
C ALA A 7 -29.01 7.07 -2.18
N LEU A 8 -29.07 6.68 -3.45
CA LEU A 8 -28.01 5.97 -4.16
C LEU A 8 -26.80 6.90 -4.30
N PHE A 9 -25.87 6.85 -3.35
CA PHE A 9 -24.52 7.37 -3.55
C PHE A 9 -23.60 6.24 -4.00
N VAL A 10 -23.68 5.89 -5.29
CA VAL A 10 -22.63 5.14 -5.98
C VAL A 10 -21.60 6.16 -6.45
N SER A 11 -20.61 6.46 -5.61
CA SER A 11 -19.42 7.22 -6.01
C SER A 11 -18.20 6.72 -5.24
N ALA A 12 -17.85 5.44 -5.42
CA ALA A 12 -16.53 4.94 -5.04
C ALA A 12 -15.59 5.06 -6.24
N VAL A 13 -15.13 6.28 -6.53
CA VAL A 13 -13.99 6.49 -7.43
C VAL A 13 -12.75 6.59 -6.57
N ALA A 14 -12.26 5.45 -6.10
CA ALA A 14 -10.96 5.32 -5.47
C ALA A 14 -9.92 5.11 -6.57
N LEU A 15 -9.47 6.20 -7.19
CA LEU A 15 -8.40 6.19 -8.19
C LEU A 15 -7.27 7.09 -7.73
N LEU A 16 -6.47 6.65 -6.74
CA LEU A 16 -5.15 7.23 -6.56
C LEU A 16 -4.09 6.16 -6.28
N ALA A 17 -3.13 6.11 -7.21
CA ALA A 17 -1.83 5.45 -7.18
C ALA A 17 -1.81 3.91 -7.23
N VAL A 18 -2.14 3.33 -8.39
CA VAL A 18 -1.39 2.16 -8.88
C VAL A 18 0.04 2.60 -9.17
N GLY A 19 0.88 2.69 -8.14
CA GLY A 19 2.32 2.87 -8.31
C GLY A 19 2.83 1.74 -9.19
N GLN A 20 3.33 2.06 -10.39
CA GLN A 20 3.83 1.09 -11.34
C GLN A 20 4.92 0.24 -10.65
N SER A 21 4.63 -1.03 -10.40
CA SER A 21 5.64 -1.97 -9.94
C SER A 21 6.45 -2.40 -11.13
N ASN A 22 7.74 -2.10 -11.14
CA ASN A 22 8.63 -2.87 -11.99
C ASN A 22 8.63 -4.31 -11.49
N ALA A 23 8.71 -5.23 -12.45
CA ALA A 23 8.83 -6.65 -12.15
C ALA A 23 10.12 -6.91 -11.37
N ALA A 24 10.05 -7.77 -10.36
CA ALA A 24 11.23 -8.20 -9.64
C ALA A 24 12.27 -8.83 -10.60
N PRO A 25 13.57 -8.60 -10.40
CA PRO A 25 14.62 -9.31 -11.14
C PRO A 25 14.41 -10.82 -11.07
N THR A 26 14.64 -11.54 -12.17
CA THR A 26 14.19 -12.94 -12.33
C THR A 26 14.64 -13.87 -11.20
N ALA A 27 15.89 -13.76 -10.70
CA ALA A 27 16.34 -14.63 -9.62
C ALA A 27 15.74 -14.22 -8.27
N ILE A 28 15.49 -12.93 -8.03
CA ILE A 28 14.74 -12.47 -6.85
C ILE A 28 13.32 -13.02 -6.89
N LYS A 29 12.63 -12.92 -8.02
CA LYS A 29 11.28 -13.46 -8.18
C LYS A 29 11.20 -14.97 -7.88
N ARG A 30 12.24 -15.72 -8.26
CA ARG A 30 12.32 -17.16 -8.00
C ARG A 30 12.47 -17.48 -6.51
N VAL A 31 13.28 -16.69 -5.80
CA VAL A 31 13.63 -16.95 -4.38
C VAL A 31 12.58 -16.37 -3.44
N CYS A 32 12.16 -15.13 -3.67
CA CYS A 32 11.30 -14.35 -2.78
C CYS A 32 9.84 -14.23 -3.27
N GLY A 33 9.54 -14.70 -4.48
CA GLY A 33 8.23 -14.50 -5.09
C GLY A 33 8.03 -13.06 -5.56
N GLU A 34 6.77 -12.62 -5.58
CA GLU A 34 6.39 -11.27 -5.99
C GLU A 34 6.33 -10.33 -4.79
N ALA A 35 6.66 -9.07 -5.02
CA ALA A 35 6.41 -8.01 -4.04
C ALA A 35 4.90 -7.91 -3.76
N PRO A 36 4.48 -7.66 -2.50
CA PRO A 36 3.07 -7.56 -2.17
C PRO A 36 2.42 -6.36 -2.88
N ALA A 37 1.15 -6.53 -3.27
CA ALA A 37 0.36 -5.45 -3.83
C ALA A 37 -0.12 -4.50 -2.73
N ALA A 38 0.05 -3.20 -2.95
CA ALA A 38 -0.47 -2.19 -2.04
C ALA A 38 -2.02 -2.19 -2.05
N PRO A 39 -2.67 -2.12 -0.88
CA PRO A 39 -4.12 -1.99 -0.80
C PRO A 39 -4.56 -0.59 -1.24
N ALA A 40 -5.82 -0.48 -1.67
CA ALA A 40 -6.44 0.82 -1.86
C ALA A 40 -6.59 1.55 -0.52
N VAL A 41 -6.19 2.83 -0.49
CA VAL A 41 -6.46 3.74 0.63
C VAL A 41 -7.77 4.48 0.32
N ILE A 42 -8.66 4.55 1.32
CA ILE A 42 -9.95 5.25 1.19
C ILE A 42 -9.82 6.71 1.65
N GLU A 43 -10.62 7.59 1.08
CA GLU A 43 -10.67 9.00 1.48
C GLU A 43 -11.30 9.15 2.87
N GLY A 44 -10.59 9.77 3.80
CA GLY A 44 -11.00 9.88 5.19
C GLY A 44 -12.21 10.78 5.40
N LYS A 45 -12.39 11.83 4.59
CA LYS A 45 -13.49 12.80 4.74
C LYS A 45 -14.87 12.20 4.48
N SER A 46 -14.93 11.17 3.64
CA SER A 46 -16.17 10.49 3.21
C SER A 46 -16.30 9.08 3.79
N ALA A 47 -15.27 8.57 4.44
CA ALA A 47 -15.25 7.22 5.00
C ALA A 47 -16.11 7.06 6.25
N THR A 48 -16.63 5.84 6.44
CA THR A 48 -17.20 5.40 7.72
C THR A 48 -16.10 4.86 8.65
N GLU A 49 -16.38 4.83 9.96
CA GLU A 49 -15.45 4.28 10.94
C GLU A 49 -15.12 2.79 10.68
N GLN A 50 -16.12 2.02 10.23
CA GLN A 50 -15.92 0.62 9.83
C GLN A 50 -14.99 0.51 8.62
N ALA A 51 -15.17 1.35 7.60
CA ALA A 51 -14.33 1.35 6.42
C ALA A 51 -12.87 1.72 6.79
N MET A 52 -12.68 2.75 7.62
CA MET A 52 -11.35 3.15 8.10
C MET A 52 -10.65 2.03 8.88
N ARG A 53 -11.37 1.28 9.72
CA ARG A 53 -10.83 0.11 10.42
C ARG A 53 -10.41 -1.01 9.46
N GLN A 54 -11.23 -1.30 8.45
CA GLN A 54 -10.91 -2.33 7.45
C GLN A 54 -9.68 -1.93 6.64
N THR A 55 -9.59 -0.66 6.20
CA THR A 55 -8.40 -0.14 5.53
C THR A 55 -7.17 -0.20 6.42
N ALA A 56 -7.28 0.10 7.72
CA ALA A 56 -6.17 -0.02 8.67
C ALA A 56 -5.60 -1.45 8.74
N VAL A 57 -6.49 -2.46 8.78
CA VAL A 57 -6.09 -3.87 8.78
C VAL A 57 -5.38 -4.25 7.48
N ALA A 58 -5.92 -3.80 6.35
CA ALA A 58 -5.32 -4.06 5.03
C ALA A 58 -3.92 -3.43 4.90
N VAL A 59 -3.77 -2.16 5.31
CA VAL A 59 -2.49 -1.43 5.28
C VAL A 59 -1.47 -2.09 6.20
N ARG A 60 -1.86 -2.50 7.42
CA ARG A 60 -0.96 -3.25 8.32
C ARG A 60 -0.50 -4.57 7.71
N GLY A 61 -1.44 -5.37 7.19
CA GLY A 61 -1.11 -6.65 6.57
C GLY A 61 -0.23 -6.50 5.33
N TYR A 62 -0.37 -5.41 4.57
CA TYR A 62 0.53 -5.06 3.50
C TYR A 62 1.92 -4.69 4.01
N ALA A 63 2.01 -3.84 5.05
CA ALA A 63 3.29 -3.44 5.63
C ALA A 63 4.08 -4.65 6.15
N ASP A 64 3.43 -5.57 6.87
CA ASP A 64 4.06 -6.80 7.37
C ASP A 64 4.61 -7.65 6.20
N LYS A 65 3.82 -7.83 5.14
CA LYS A 65 4.25 -8.56 3.94
C LYS A 65 5.41 -7.86 3.22
N ALA A 66 5.38 -6.53 3.13
CA ALA A 66 6.41 -5.75 2.45
C ALA A 66 7.75 -5.84 3.19
N VAL A 67 7.73 -5.73 4.53
CA VAL A 67 8.92 -5.90 5.36
C VAL A 67 9.48 -7.32 5.24
N ASN A 68 8.62 -8.35 5.29
CA ASN A 68 9.06 -9.73 5.11
C ASN A 68 9.66 -9.97 3.71
N TYR A 69 9.05 -9.40 2.67
CA TYR A 69 9.58 -9.48 1.31
C TYR A 69 10.95 -8.78 1.20
N LEU A 70 11.09 -7.56 1.73
CA LEU A 70 12.36 -6.83 1.74
C LEU A 70 13.45 -7.60 2.51
N SER A 71 13.09 -8.20 3.63
CA SER A 71 14.00 -9.08 4.38
C SER A 71 14.43 -10.29 3.55
N CYS A 72 13.53 -10.90 2.77
CA CYS A 72 13.91 -11.95 1.83
C CYS A 72 14.88 -11.43 0.76
N VAL A 73 14.61 -10.27 0.14
CA VAL A 73 15.48 -9.68 -0.88
C VAL A 73 16.88 -9.43 -0.33
N ASP A 74 16.97 -8.90 0.89
CA ASP A 74 18.24 -8.58 1.56
C ASP A 74 19.06 -9.83 1.92
N ASN A 75 18.40 -10.98 2.09
CA ASN A 75 19.03 -12.25 2.47
C ASN A 75 18.94 -13.32 1.38
N ALA A 76 18.57 -12.94 0.15
CA ALA A 76 18.32 -13.90 -0.93
C ALA A 76 19.62 -14.60 -1.33
N ASP A 77 19.60 -15.93 -1.34
CA ASP A 77 20.73 -16.72 -1.86
C ASP A 77 20.74 -16.67 -3.40
N ILE A 78 21.42 -15.66 -3.92
CA ILE A 78 21.55 -15.42 -5.35
C ILE A 78 22.93 -15.87 -5.81
N SER A 79 22.95 -16.70 -6.87
CA SER A 79 24.20 -17.17 -7.50
C SER A 79 25.18 -16.03 -7.79
N THR A 80 26.45 -16.29 -7.51
CA THR A 80 27.57 -15.38 -7.78
C THR A 80 27.65 -14.95 -9.26
N ALA A 81 27.16 -15.78 -10.19
CA ALA A 81 27.11 -15.46 -11.62
C ALA A 81 26.14 -14.30 -11.95
N TYR A 82 25.06 -14.15 -11.17
CA TYR A 82 24.18 -12.99 -11.26
C TYR A 82 24.79 -11.79 -10.54
N LEU A 83 25.32 -12.02 -9.32
CA LEU A 83 25.88 -10.95 -8.50
C LEU A 83 27.16 -10.36 -9.08
N SER A 84 27.88 -11.06 -9.96
CA SER A 84 29.05 -10.51 -10.67
C SER A 84 28.66 -9.41 -11.65
N GLN A 85 27.43 -9.42 -12.18
CA GLN A 85 26.93 -8.46 -13.16
C GLN A 85 26.53 -7.15 -12.49
N PRO A 86 27.20 -6.01 -12.77
CA PRO A 86 26.88 -4.73 -12.14
C PRO A 86 25.44 -4.26 -12.39
N ALA A 87 24.94 -4.45 -13.61
CA ALA A 87 23.57 -4.10 -13.98
C ALA A 87 22.54 -4.90 -13.17
N TYR A 88 22.82 -6.17 -12.86
CA TYR A 88 21.92 -7.00 -12.06
C TYR A 88 21.88 -6.54 -10.60
N ARG A 89 23.03 -6.20 -10.01
CA ARG A 89 23.08 -5.61 -8.66
C ARG A 89 22.30 -4.30 -8.59
N ALA A 90 22.46 -3.42 -9.60
CA ALA A 90 21.71 -2.18 -9.68
C ALA A 90 20.20 -2.43 -9.81
N ALA A 91 19.78 -3.44 -10.58
CA ALA A 91 18.38 -3.81 -10.70
C ALA A 91 17.77 -4.33 -9.38
N ILE A 92 18.52 -5.10 -8.59
CA ILE A 92 18.07 -5.52 -7.25
C ILE A 92 17.89 -4.30 -6.33
N ALA A 93 18.89 -3.41 -6.29
CA ALA A 93 18.83 -2.20 -5.46
C ALA A 93 17.63 -1.32 -5.85
N ALA A 94 17.47 -1.03 -7.15
CA ALA A 94 16.35 -0.24 -7.65
C ALA A 94 14.99 -0.89 -7.36
N HIS A 95 14.88 -2.22 -7.47
CA HIS A 95 13.65 -2.94 -7.12
C HIS A 95 13.35 -2.86 -5.63
N ARG A 96 14.36 -3.02 -4.78
CA ARG A 96 14.24 -2.88 -3.34
C ARG A 96 13.75 -1.49 -2.95
N ASP A 97 14.37 -0.45 -3.48
CA ASP A 97 14.02 0.95 -3.22
C ASP A 97 12.57 1.23 -3.63
N GLN A 98 12.12 0.72 -4.78
CA GLN A 98 10.73 0.87 -5.21
C GLN A 98 9.71 0.21 -4.27
N VAL A 99 10.06 -0.93 -3.66
CA VAL A 99 9.19 -1.59 -2.69
C VAL A 99 9.14 -0.78 -1.38
N VAL A 100 10.27 -0.21 -0.96
CA VAL A 100 10.33 0.72 0.19
C VAL A 100 9.49 1.97 -0.07
N ASP A 101 9.69 2.63 -1.21
CA ASP A 101 8.94 3.84 -1.58
C ASP A 101 7.43 3.59 -1.59
N ARG A 102 6.99 2.44 -2.14
CA ARG A 102 5.57 2.08 -2.14
C ARG A 102 5.05 1.82 -0.74
N LEU A 103 5.83 1.16 0.12
CA LEU A 103 5.48 0.96 1.52
C LEU A 103 5.27 2.30 2.23
N GLU A 104 6.25 3.20 2.15
CA GLU A 104 6.21 4.51 2.77
C GLU A 104 5.04 5.35 2.26
N MET A 105 4.84 5.39 0.93
CA MET A 105 3.74 6.10 0.31
C MET A 105 2.39 5.57 0.79
N THR A 106 2.18 4.25 0.80
CA THR A 106 0.88 3.65 1.18
C THR A 106 0.54 3.94 2.65
N VAL A 107 1.51 3.76 3.55
CA VAL A 107 1.33 4.02 4.98
C VAL A 107 1.15 5.52 5.23
N GLY A 108 1.94 6.36 4.56
CA GLY A 108 1.83 7.82 4.62
C GLY A 108 0.46 8.33 4.17
N SER A 109 -0.03 7.85 3.03
CA SER A 109 -1.38 8.17 2.52
C SER A 109 -2.46 7.74 3.51
N PHE A 110 -2.42 6.52 4.03
CA PHE A 110 -3.40 6.08 5.03
C PHE A 110 -3.38 6.96 6.29
N ASN A 111 -2.21 7.32 6.80
CA ASN A 111 -2.09 8.19 7.96
C ASN A 111 -2.63 9.60 7.69
N SER A 112 -2.47 10.11 6.47
CA SER A 112 -3.08 11.38 6.05
C SER A 112 -4.59 11.30 6.06
N GLU A 113 -5.17 10.26 5.45
CA GLU A 113 -6.62 10.06 5.41
C GLU A 113 -7.21 9.79 6.79
N LEU A 114 -6.48 9.09 7.66
CA LEU A 114 -6.90 8.89 9.05
C LEU A 114 -6.99 10.21 9.84
N ARG A 115 -6.09 11.16 9.58
CA ARG A 115 -6.20 12.51 10.16
C ARG A 115 -7.43 13.23 9.63
N ALA A 116 -7.63 13.22 8.31
CA ALA A 116 -8.79 13.83 7.69
C ALA A 116 -10.13 13.28 8.22
N PHE A 117 -10.22 11.96 8.44
CA PHE A 117 -11.38 11.33 9.06
C PHE A 117 -11.63 11.84 10.50
N LYS A 118 -10.58 11.90 11.33
CA LYS A 118 -10.68 12.37 12.71
C LYS A 118 -11.10 13.84 12.78
N ASP A 119 -10.59 14.68 11.89
CA ASP A 119 -10.96 16.09 11.80
C ASP A 119 -12.40 16.29 11.34
N GLN A 120 -12.93 15.40 10.49
CA GLN A 120 -14.32 15.42 10.08
C GLN A 120 -15.25 15.00 11.24
N GLN A 121 -14.88 13.95 11.99
CA GLN A 121 -15.66 13.48 13.13
C GLN A 121 -15.76 14.54 14.24
N SER A 122 -14.67 15.27 14.52
CA SER A 122 -14.67 16.33 15.53
C SER A 122 -15.56 17.50 15.14
N GLN A 123 -15.55 17.92 13.87
CA GLN A 123 -16.41 18.98 13.36
C GLN A 123 -17.90 18.63 13.46
N VAL A 124 -18.27 17.37 13.18
CA VAL A 124 -19.65 16.91 13.32
C VAL A 124 -20.07 16.87 14.79
N ALA A 125 -19.20 16.43 15.70
CA ALA A 125 -19.50 16.37 17.13
C ALA A 125 -19.63 17.75 17.81
N SER A 126 -19.00 18.79 17.24
CA SER A 126 -19.07 20.18 17.73
C SER A 126 -20.28 20.99 17.26
N LYS A 127 -21.11 20.42 16.38
CA LYS A 127 -22.33 21.05 15.85
C LYS A 127 -23.57 20.49 16.52
#